data_AF-B0CUA2-F1
#
_entry.id   AF-B0CUA2-F1
#
_cell.length_a   1.000
_cell.length_b   1.000
_cell.length_c   1.000
_cell.angle_alpha   90.00
_cell.angle_beta   90.00
_cell.angle_gamma   90.00
#
_symmetry.space_group_name_H-M   'P 1'
#
loop_
_entity.id
_entity.type
_entity.pdbx_description
1 polymer ?
#
loop_
_entity_poly.entity_id
_entity_poly.type
_entity_poly.pdbx_seq_one_letter_code
_entity_poly.pdbx_strand_id
1 'polypeptide(L)'
;VESFWSLSTHLAPPSALQPTTDYLLFHSGIRRPVWEDPLNLSGGKWIIRLKKGVADRIWEDLVLAVIGDQFDGYANRAEWPEICGCTISVRQSEDIVSLWNRVDGDVKVREKIR
;
A
#
# COMPACT_ATOMS: atom_id res chain seq x y z
N VAL A 1 -11.19 13.36 -4.90
CA VAL A 1 -11.68 12.21 -4.10
C VAL A 1 -12.69 11.37 -4.89
N GLU A 2 -13.53 12.04 -5.65
CA GLU A 2 -14.55 11.54 -6.57
C GLU A 2 -13.99 10.57 -7.62
N SER A 3 -12.85 10.91 -8.24
CA SER A 3 -12.19 10.02 -9.22
C SER A 3 -11.69 8.72 -8.62
N PHE A 4 -11.37 8.70 -7.32
CA PHE A 4 -11.00 7.47 -6.63
C PHE A 4 -12.26 6.60 -6.44
N TRP A 5 -13.35 7.18 -5.92
CA TRP A 5 -14.59 6.44 -5.68
C TRP A 5 -15.28 5.97 -6.96
N SER A 6 -15.13 6.69 -8.08
CA SER A 6 -15.66 6.24 -9.37
C SER A 6 -14.99 4.95 -9.85
N LEU A 7 -13.71 4.74 -9.54
CA LEU A 7 -12.99 3.50 -9.82
C LEU A 7 -13.26 2.44 -8.73
N SER A 8 -13.09 2.81 -7.46
CA SER A 8 -13.10 1.89 -6.34
C SER A 8 -14.43 1.16 -6.18
N THR A 9 -15.55 1.81 -6.51
CA THR A 9 -16.89 1.18 -6.42
C THR A 9 -17.12 0.07 -7.45
N HIS A 10 -16.30 0.01 -8.50
CA HIS A 10 -16.36 -1.03 -9.54
C HIS A 10 -15.32 -2.14 -9.33
N LEU A 11 -14.42 -2.00 -8.36
CA LEU A 11 -13.46 -3.05 -8.01
C LEU A 11 -14.11 -4.07 -7.08
N ALA A 12 -13.83 -5.35 -7.34
CA ALA A 12 -14.26 -6.41 -6.44
C ALA A 12 -13.42 -6.38 -5.15
N PRO A 13 -14.01 -6.64 -3.98
CA PRO A 13 -13.24 -6.73 -2.74
C PRO A 13 -12.27 -7.92 -2.80
N PRO A 14 -11.15 -7.90 -2.06
CA PRO A 14 -10.16 -8.97 -2.03
C PRO A 14 -10.74 -10.38 -1.85
N SER A 15 -11.77 -10.52 -1.00
CA SER A 15 -12.48 -11.79 -0.74
C SER A 15 -13.19 -12.38 -1.95
N ALA A 16 -13.56 -11.55 -2.93
CA ALA A 16 -14.25 -11.94 -4.16
C ALA A 16 -13.28 -12.21 -5.33
N LEU A 17 -11.98 -11.97 -5.14
CA LEU A 17 -10.97 -12.19 -6.19
C LEU A 17 -10.56 -13.67 -6.27
N GLN A 18 -10.17 -14.09 -7.47
CA GLN A 18 -9.55 -15.40 -7.65
C GLN A 18 -8.15 -15.43 -7.02
N PRO A 19 -7.73 -16.54 -6.39
CA PRO A 19 -6.36 -16.68 -5.90
C PRO A 19 -5.32 -16.41 -7.00
N THR A 20 -4.19 -15.83 -6.62
CA THR A 20 -3.15 -15.33 -7.54
C THR A 20 -3.54 -14.02 -8.24
N THR A 21 -4.41 -13.23 -7.62
CA THR A 21 -4.72 -11.86 -8.04
C THR A 21 -3.98 -10.86 -7.15
N ASP A 22 -3.48 -9.79 -7.74
CA ASP A 22 -2.80 -8.70 -7.04
C ASP A 22 -3.48 -7.36 -7.36
N TYR A 23 -3.74 -6.56 -6.33
CA TYR A 23 -4.07 -5.14 -6.47
C TYR A 23 -2.90 -4.29 -5.98
N LEU A 24 -2.61 -3.24 -6.75
CA LEU A 24 -1.49 -2.34 -6.54
C LEU A 24 -1.99 -0.90 -6.63
N LEU A 25 -1.82 -0.15 -5.55
CA LEU A 25 -2.09 1.29 -5.48
C LEU A 25 -0.77 1.99 -5.22
N PHE A 26 -0.29 2.78 -6.16
CA PHE A 26 0.98 3.51 -6.03
C PHE A 26 0.81 4.97 -6.39
N HIS A 27 1.66 5.79 -5.79
CA HIS A 27 1.77 7.20 -6.15
C HIS A 27 2.14 7.33 -7.63
N SER A 28 1.58 8.33 -8.32
CA SER A 28 1.76 8.52 -9.77
C SER A 28 3.21 8.77 -10.21
N GLY A 29 4.07 9.18 -9.26
CA GLY A 29 5.51 9.33 -9.47
C GLY A 29 6.27 8.00 -9.60
N ILE A 30 5.71 6.90 -9.08
CA ILE A 30 6.27 5.55 -9.19
C ILE A 30 5.95 5.02 -10.58
N ARG A 31 6.96 4.90 -11.45
CA ARG A 31 6.76 4.50 -12.84
C ARG A 31 6.44 3.02 -12.95
N ARG A 32 7.03 2.22 -12.07
CA ARG A 32 6.75 0.79 -11.96
C ARG A 32 6.70 0.39 -10.50
N PRO A 33 5.69 -0.37 -10.06
CA PRO A 33 5.58 -0.85 -8.69
C PRO A 33 6.53 -2.03 -8.44
N VAL A 34 7.82 -1.77 -8.64
CA VAL A 34 8.92 -2.75 -8.57
C VAL A 34 10.07 -2.13 -7.78
N TRP A 35 10.95 -2.97 -7.25
CA TRP A 35 12.05 -2.52 -6.39
C TRP A 35 13.13 -1.76 -7.18
N GLU A 36 13.20 -1.95 -8.50
CA GLU A 36 14.11 -1.28 -9.41
C GLU A 36 13.71 0.18 -9.71
N ASP A 37 12.51 0.61 -9.32
CA ASP A 37 12.11 2.02 -9.48
C ASP A 37 13.03 2.91 -8.60
N PRO A 38 13.60 4.00 -9.13
CA PRO A 38 14.51 4.87 -8.38
C PRO A 38 13.97 5.35 -7.03
N LEU A 39 12.65 5.51 -6.90
CA LEU A 39 12.00 5.93 -5.67
C LEU A 39 11.78 4.78 -4.67
N ASN A 40 11.92 3.52 -5.10
CA ASN A 40 11.82 2.35 -4.22
C ASN A 40 13.20 1.77 -3.84
N LEU A 41 14.28 2.13 -4.55
CA LEU A 41 15.62 1.52 -4.38
C LEU A 41 16.19 1.65 -2.95
N SER A 42 15.99 2.79 -2.29
CA SER A 42 16.43 3.05 -0.92
C SER A 42 15.40 2.66 0.16
N GLY A 43 14.28 2.10 -0.29
CA GLY A 43 13.10 1.90 0.49
C GLY A 43 12.96 0.50 1.06
N GLY A 44 11.75 0.24 1.55
CA GLY A 44 11.37 -1.02 2.14
C GLY A 44 9.91 -1.36 1.85
N LYS A 45 9.51 -2.55 2.28
CA LYS A 45 8.10 -2.93 2.32
C LYS A 45 7.77 -3.61 3.64
N TRP A 46 6.72 -3.13 4.27
CA TRP A 46 6.08 -3.81 5.39
C TRP A 46 5.11 -4.84 4.84
N ILE A 47 5.12 -6.04 5.40
CA ILE A 47 4.26 -7.13 4.96
C ILE A 47 3.48 -7.66 6.15
N ILE A 48 2.16 -7.78 5.97
CA ILE A 48 1.25 -8.44 6.90
C ILE A 48 0.58 -9.59 6.15
N ARG A 49 0.66 -10.79 6.74
CA ARG A 49 -0.06 -11.98 6.27
C ARG A 49 -1.35 -12.12 7.05
N LEU A 50 -2.45 -12.18 6.32
CA LEU A 50 -3.79 -12.23 6.86
C LEU A 50 -4.40 -13.61 6.59
N LYS A 51 -5.15 -14.12 7.57
CA LYS A 51 -6.04 -15.26 7.32
C LYS A 51 -7.15 -14.84 6.36
N LYS A 52 -7.74 -15.79 5.64
CA LYS A 52 -8.89 -15.51 4.78
C LYS A 52 -10.07 -14.94 5.58
N GLY A 53 -10.82 -14.03 4.93
CA GLY A 53 -12.04 -13.43 5.46
C GLY A 53 -11.85 -12.15 6.27
N VAL A 54 -10.62 -11.68 6.49
CA VAL A 54 -10.37 -10.38 7.17
C VAL A 54 -9.77 -9.31 6.26
N ALA A 55 -9.43 -9.65 5.01
CA ALA A 55 -8.63 -8.80 4.15
C ALA A 55 -9.38 -7.58 3.59
N ASP A 56 -10.70 -7.68 3.37
CA ASP A 56 -11.48 -6.63 2.71
C ASP A 56 -11.40 -5.30 3.46
N ARG A 57 -11.69 -5.35 4.77
CA ARG A 57 -11.68 -4.15 5.60
C ARG A 57 -10.28 -3.58 5.78
N ILE A 58 -9.30 -4.46 5.99
CA ILE A 58 -7.89 -4.04 6.17
C ILE A 58 -7.36 -3.39 4.89
N TRP A 59 -7.71 -3.93 3.73
CA TRP A 59 -7.34 -3.36 2.44
C TRP A 59 -8.00 -2.00 2.21
N GLU A 60 -9.30 -1.89 2.46
CA GLU A 60 -10.03 -0.62 2.33
C GLU A 60 -9.46 0.45 3.26
N ASP A 61 -9.30 0.15 4.56
CA ASP A 61 -8.76 1.09 5.54
C ASP A 61 -7.32 1.52 5.17
N LEU A 62 -6.49 0.60 4.68
CA LEU A 62 -5.14 0.92 4.22
C LEU A 62 -5.14 1.85 3.01
N VAL A 63 -5.95 1.54 1.99
CA VAL A 63 -6.07 2.38 0.79
C VAL A 63 -6.54 3.78 1.17
N LEU A 64 -7.54 3.89 2.05
CA LEU A 64 -8.04 5.19 2.53
C LEU A 64 -6.97 5.95 3.33
N ALA A 65 -6.20 5.27 4.17
CA ALA A 65 -5.10 5.88 4.91
C ALA A 65 -3.99 6.40 3.99
N VAL A 66 -3.68 5.67 2.91
CA VAL A 66 -2.66 6.07 1.91
C VAL A 66 -3.13 7.28 1.10
N ILE A 67 -4.34 7.24 0.51
CA ILE A 67 -4.84 8.38 -0.29
C ILE A 67 -5.22 9.59 0.57
N GLY A 68 -5.52 9.36 1.85
CA GLY A 68 -5.84 10.38 2.84
C GLY A 68 -4.62 10.97 3.54
N ASP A 69 -3.41 10.56 3.16
CA ASP A 69 -2.14 11.07 3.67
C ASP A 69 -1.99 10.94 5.20
N GLN A 70 -2.49 9.84 5.78
CA GLN A 70 -2.55 9.67 7.24
C GLN A 70 -1.23 9.23 7.88
N PHE A 71 -0.22 8.88 7.07
CA PHE A 71 1.09 8.44 7.53
C PHE A 71 2.08 9.62 7.74
N ASP A 72 1.67 10.84 7.40
CA ASP A 72 2.53 12.02 7.33
C ASP A 72 2.76 12.67 8.71
N GLY A 73 3.64 12.05 9.48
CA GLY A 73 4.11 12.58 10.76
C GLY A 73 5.37 13.44 10.67
N TYR A 74 6.07 13.48 9.54
CA TYR A 74 7.28 14.29 9.32
C TYR A 74 7.51 14.47 7.81
N ALA A 75 6.74 15.37 7.19
CA ALA A 75 7.08 15.91 5.89
C ALA A 75 8.39 16.71 6.01
N ASN A 76 9.53 16.02 5.95
CA ASN A 76 10.85 16.63 5.90
C ASN A 76 11.05 17.24 4.51
N ARG A 77 10.32 18.32 4.16
CA ARG A 77 10.46 19.14 2.94
C ARG A 77 10.89 18.38 1.67
N ALA A 78 10.48 17.13 1.53
CA ALA A 78 10.88 16.30 0.43
C ALA A 78 9.83 16.50 -0.65
N GLU A 79 10.28 16.58 -1.89
CA GLU A 79 9.41 16.78 -3.06
C GLU A 79 8.40 15.62 -3.26
N TRP A 80 8.60 14.49 -2.55
CA TRP A 80 7.81 13.27 -2.69
C TRP A 80 7.38 12.70 -1.32
N PRO A 81 6.16 12.13 -1.24
CA PRO A 81 5.64 11.48 -0.03
C PRO A 81 6.49 10.28 0.38
N GLU A 82 6.51 9.96 1.67
CA GLU A 82 7.30 8.85 2.20
C GLU A 82 6.72 7.49 1.82
N ILE A 83 5.39 7.40 1.73
CA ILE A 83 4.68 6.21 1.26
C ILE A 83 4.67 6.19 -0.27
N CYS A 84 5.24 5.14 -0.85
CA CYS A 84 5.24 4.91 -2.29
C CYS A 84 3.92 4.32 -2.78
N GLY A 85 3.30 3.45 -1.96
CA GLY A 85 2.09 2.73 -2.32
C GLY A 85 1.81 1.53 -1.42
N CYS A 86 0.71 0.83 -1.70
CA CYS A 86 0.34 -0.40 -1.02
C CYS A 86 -0.15 -1.47 -2.01
N THR A 87 -0.03 -2.73 -1.60
CA THR A 87 -0.51 -3.87 -2.39
C THR A 87 -1.31 -4.83 -1.54
N ILE A 88 -2.21 -5.56 -2.18
CA ILE A 88 -2.76 -6.80 -1.64
C ILE A 88 -2.60 -7.92 -2.66
N SER A 89 -2.12 -9.05 -2.16
CA SER A 89 -1.87 -10.26 -2.90
C SER A 89 -2.79 -11.36 -2.39
N VAL A 90 -3.85 -11.66 -3.14
CA VAL A 90 -4.81 -12.70 -2.79
C VAL A 90 -4.21 -14.05 -3.17
N ARG A 91 -4.00 -14.93 -2.19
CA ARG A 91 -3.45 -16.28 -2.41
C ARG A 91 -4.45 -17.35 -1.98
N GLN A 92 -4.09 -18.62 -2.07
CA GLN A 92 -5.03 -19.71 -1.77
C GLN A 92 -5.31 -19.83 -0.26
N SER A 93 -4.25 -19.76 0.55
CA SER A 93 -4.31 -19.97 2.00
C SER A 93 -4.34 -18.69 2.83
N GLU A 94 -3.84 -17.58 2.29
CA GLU A 94 -3.69 -16.30 2.98
C GLU A 94 -3.85 -15.13 2.01
N ASP A 95 -4.00 -13.94 2.56
CA ASP A 95 -3.90 -12.67 1.83
C ASP A 95 -2.69 -11.91 2.36
N ILE A 96 -1.88 -11.37 1.46
CA ILE A 96 -0.64 -10.69 1.81
C ILE A 96 -0.81 -9.21 1.49
N VAL A 97 -0.89 -8.38 2.52
CA VAL A 97 -0.94 -6.93 2.38
C VAL A 97 0.46 -6.37 2.53
N SER A 98 0.84 -5.40 1.70
CA SER A 98 2.12 -4.70 1.85
C SER A 98 1.99 -3.19 1.72
N LEU A 99 2.83 -2.47 2.47
CA LEU A 99 2.97 -1.01 2.43
C LEU A 99 4.42 -0.69 2.07
N TRP A 100 4.62 0.12 1.04
CA TRP A 100 5.91 0.47 0.48
C TRP A 100 6.29 1.88 0.91
N ASN A 101 7.52 2.04 1.38
CA ASN A 101 8.06 3.32 1.81
C ASN A 101 9.41 3.57 1.13
N ARG A 102 9.75 4.85 0.93
CA ARG A 102 10.93 5.29 0.17
C ARG A 102 12.24 5.13 0.94
N VAL A 103 12.23 5.20 2.27
CA VAL A 103 13.44 5.14 3.10
C VAL A 103 13.31 4.09 4.21
N ASP A 104 14.04 2.97 4.10
CA ASP A 104 14.05 1.90 5.12
C ASP A 104 14.78 2.29 6.44
N GLY A 105 15.53 3.39 6.40
CA GLY A 105 16.46 3.80 7.46
C GLY A 105 15.90 4.65 8.61
N ASP A 106 14.67 5.17 8.54
CA ASP A 106 14.15 6.01 9.63
C ASP A 106 13.40 5.17 10.66
N VAL A 107 14.07 4.84 11.77
CA VAL A 107 13.52 4.11 12.92
C VAL A 107 12.19 4.69 13.39
N LYS A 108 12.00 6.02 13.27
CA LYS A 108 10.76 6.70 13.68
C LYS A 108 9.58 6.40 12.74
N VAL A 109 9.83 6.18 11.45
CA VAL A 109 8.81 5.77 10.48
C VAL A 109 8.40 4.33 10.76
N ARG A 110 9.36 3.46 11.09
CA ARG A 110 9.11 2.06 11.46
C ARG A 110 8.23 1.94 12.71
N GLU A 111 8.42 2.81 13.70
CA GLU A 111 7.64 2.80 14.95
C GLU A 111 6.20 3.31 14.79
N LYS A 112 5.90 4.15 13.79
CA LYS A 112 4.54 4.67 13.55
C LYS A 112 3.68 3.80 12.63
N ILE A 113 4.30 2.98 11.79
CA ILE A 113 3.59 1.98 10.96
C ILE A 113 3.14 0.78 11.82
N ARG A 114 3.71 0.61 13.02
CA ARG A 114 3.37 -0.43 13.99
C ARG A 114 2.16 -0.05 14.84
#